data_AF-A0A2V7NSB6-F1
#
_entry.id   AF-A0A2V7NSB6-F1
#
_cell.length_a   1.000
_cell.length_b   1.000
_cell.length_c   1.000
_cell.angle_alpha   90.00
_cell.angle_beta   90.00
_cell.angle_gamma   90.00
#
_symmetry.space_group_name_H-M   'P 1'
#
loop_
_entity.id
_entity.type
_entity.pdbx_description
1 polymer ?
#
loop_
_entity_poly.entity_id
_entity_poly.type
_entity_poly.pdbx_seq_one_letter_code
_entity_poly.pdbx_strand_id
1 'polypeptide(L)' 'MTRRTSTTKQRKFQLDEKDLPTHWYNIQADLPSPLPPPLHPGTGQPIGPADLAPLFPMELIKQEVSRERWIEI' A
#
# COMPACT_ATOMS: atom_id res chain seq x y z
N MET A 1 -6.58 -44.22 -36.86
CA MET A 1 -5.63 -43.40 -36.07
C MET A 1 -6.36 -42.15 -35.60
N THR A 2 -6.71 -42.05 -34.31
CA THR A 2 -7.49 -40.92 -33.78
C THR A 2 -6.63 -40.14 -32.80
N ARG A 3 -6.21 -38.93 -33.20
CA ARG A 3 -5.36 -38.05 -32.39
C ARG A 3 -6.23 -37.31 -31.38
N ARG A 4 -6.01 -37.53 -30.07
CA ARG A 4 -6.69 -36.77 -29.00
C ARG A 4 -6.10 -35.36 -28.96
N THR A 5 -6.92 -34.33 -29.03
CA THR A 5 -6.53 -32.94 -28.77
C THR A 5 -6.56 -32.70 -27.26
N SER A 6 -5.43 -32.33 -26.66
CA SER A 6 -5.41 -31.85 -25.28
C SER A 6 -5.69 -30.35 -25.25
N THR A 7 -6.75 -29.94 -24.58
CA THR A 7 -7.04 -28.52 -24.31
C THR A 7 -6.03 -28.02 -23.28
N THR A 8 -5.13 -27.13 -23.67
CA THR A 8 -4.12 -26.58 -22.74
C THR A 8 -4.73 -25.44 -21.91
N LYS A 9 -4.84 -25.62 -20.59
CA LYS A 9 -5.31 -24.61 -19.63
C LYS A 9 -4.26 -23.50 -19.47
N GLN A 10 -4.66 -22.23 -19.62
CA GLN A 10 -3.79 -21.08 -19.39
C GLN A 10 -3.35 -21.01 -17.91
N ARG A 11 -2.06 -20.72 -17.67
CA ARG A 11 -1.44 -20.71 -16.32
C ARG A 11 -0.78 -19.38 -15.94
N LYS A 12 -0.53 -18.50 -16.91
CA LYS A 12 0.12 -17.20 -16.71
C LYS A 12 -0.75 -16.11 -17.29
N PHE A 13 -0.84 -15.00 -16.56
CA PHE A 13 -1.40 -13.74 -17.02
C PHE A 13 -0.31 -12.70 -16.85
N GLN A 14 0.02 -11.99 -17.92
CA GLN A 14 0.99 -10.92 -17.91
C GLN A 14 0.24 -9.63 -18.19
N LEU A 15 0.58 -8.60 -17.45
CA LEU A 15 -0.03 -7.28 -17.54
C LEU A 15 0.74 -6.46 -18.58
N ASP A 16 0.03 -5.71 -19.43
CA ASP A 16 0.65 -4.71 -20.30
C ASP A 16 1.04 -3.47 -19.47
N GLU A 17 2.01 -2.67 -19.92
CA GLU A 17 2.44 -1.46 -19.19
C GLU A 17 1.31 -0.44 -18.99
N LYS A 18 0.40 -0.33 -19.96
CA LYS A 18 -0.79 0.54 -19.89
C LYS A 18 -1.77 0.14 -18.78
N ASP A 19 -1.68 -1.11 -18.31
CA ASP A 19 -2.56 -1.69 -17.30
C ASP A 19 -1.91 -1.65 -15.90
N LEU A 20 -0.69 -1.11 -15.78
CA LEU A 20 -0.05 -0.89 -14.49
C LEU A 20 -0.90 0.05 -13.62
N PRO A 21 -0.98 -0.22 -12.31
CA PRO A 21 -1.67 0.68 -11.40
C PRO A 21 -0.98 2.04 -11.40
N THR A 22 -1.77 3.10 -11.24
CA THR A 22 -1.29 4.49 -11.12
C THR A 22 -1.37 5.01 -9.69
N HIS A 23 -1.93 4.23 -8.77
CA HIS A 23 -2.16 4.61 -7.38
C HIS A 23 -1.87 3.44 -6.43
N TRP A 24 -1.41 3.76 -5.23
CA TRP A 24 -1.37 2.90 -4.07
C TRP A 24 -2.73 2.91 -3.36
N TYR A 25 -3.16 1.75 -2.86
CA TYR A 25 -4.36 1.62 -2.05
C TYR A 25 -3.99 1.62 -0.57
N ASN A 26 -4.60 2.53 0.19
CA ASN A 26 -4.40 2.67 1.63
C ASN A 26 -5.56 2.00 2.38
N ILE A 27 -5.27 0.85 3.00
CA ILE A 27 -6.26 0.08 3.77
C ILE A 27 -6.79 0.84 4.99
N GLN A 28 -6.06 1.83 5.53
CA GLN A 28 -6.49 2.59 6.70
C GLN A 28 -7.82 3.33 6.47
N ALA A 29 -8.12 3.70 5.22
CA ALA A 29 -9.38 4.35 4.84
C ALA A 29 -10.61 3.45 5.04
N ASP A 30 -10.41 2.13 5.11
CA ASP A 30 -11.47 1.13 5.20
C ASP A 30 -11.47 0.34 6.52
N LEU A 31 -10.59 0.72 7.46
CA LEU A 31 -10.60 0.12 8.80
C LEU A 31 -11.85 0.58 9.59
N PRO A 32 -12.45 -0.31 10.40
CA PRO A 32 -13.66 0.01 11.16
C PRO A 32 -13.43 1.09 12.23
N SER A 33 -12.18 1.25 12.67
CA SER A 33 -11.74 2.33 13.55
C SER A 33 -10.30 2.70 13.22
N PRO A 34 -9.86 3.95 13.51
CA PRO A 34 -8.48 4.36 13.30
C PRO A 34 -7.50 3.50 14.12
N LEU A 35 -6.31 3.28 13.57
CA LEU A 35 -5.21 2.68 14.32
C LEU A 35 -4.77 3.63 15.44
N PRO A 36 -4.39 3.11 16.62
CA PRO A 36 -3.79 3.93 17.66
C PRO A 36 -2.48 4.54 17.13
N PRO A 37 -2.17 5.80 17.50
CA PRO A 37 -0.95 6.44 17.05
C PRO A 37 0.28 5.75 17.66
N PRO A 38 1.40 5.69 16.92
CA PRO A 38 2.66 5.24 17.48
C PRO A 38 3.11 6.14 18.64
N LEU A 39 3.76 5.56 19.64
CA LEU A 39 4.20 6.26 20.84
C LEU A 39 5.70 6.56 20.78
N HIS A 40 6.08 7.74 21.26
CA HIS A 40 7.49 8.12 21.37
C HIS A 40 8.17 7.26 22.46
N PRO A 41 9.30 6.60 22.17
CA PRO A 41 9.90 5.64 23.10
C PRO A 41 10.38 6.29 24.41
N GLY A 42 10.71 7.58 24.38
CA GLY A 42 11.16 8.32 25.58
C GLY A 42 10.04 8.94 26.43
N THR A 43 8.92 9.36 25.81
CA THR A 43 7.85 10.11 26.53
C THR A 43 6.58 9.29 26.72
N GLY A 44 6.41 8.20 25.96
CA GLY A 44 5.19 7.40 25.92
C GLY A 44 3.99 8.14 25.33
N GLN A 45 4.17 9.33 24.79
CA GLN A 45 3.11 10.12 24.16
C GLN A 45 3.01 9.82 22.67
N PRO A 46 1.84 9.99 22.04
CA PRO A 46 1.70 9.90 20.58
C PRO A 46 2.74 10.76 19.84
N ILE A 47 3.38 10.20 18.83
CA ILE A 47 4.33 10.94 17.97
C ILE A 47 3.60 11.82 16.96
N GLY A 48 4.21 12.95 16.61
CA GLY A 48 3.82 13.78 15.47
C GLY A 48 4.81 13.71 14.30
N PRO A 49 4.51 14.38 13.18
CA PRO A 49 5.40 14.42 12.01
C PRO A 49 6.80 14.96 12.32
N ALA A 50 6.92 15.87 13.29
CA ALA A 50 8.20 16.45 13.71
C ALA A 50 9.15 15.40 14.35
N ASP A 51 8.59 14.39 15.03
CA ASP A 51 9.37 13.31 15.63
C ASP A 51 9.90 12.34 14.56
N LEU A 52 9.22 12.26 13.41
CA LEU A 52 9.57 11.40 12.28
C LEU A 52 10.52 12.08 11.28
N ALA A 53 10.50 13.41 11.19
CA ALA A 53 11.29 14.19 10.23
C ALA A 53 12.80 13.91 10.24
N PRO A 54 13.46 13.60 11.37
CA PRO A 54 14.88 13.23 11.37
C PRO A 54 15.16 11.83 10.79
N LEU A 55 14.14 10.96 10.73
CA LEU A 55 14.27 9.55 10.37
C LEU A 55 13.84 9.27 8.92
N PHE A 56 12.86 10.02 8.43
CA PHE A 56 12.21 9.74 7.15
C PHE A 56 12.08 10.99 6.27
N PRO A 57 12.16 10.83 4.94
CA PRO A 57 11.74 11.88 4.00
C PRO A 57 10.30 12.31 4.23
N MET A 58 10.01 13.59 3.99
CA MET A 58 8.69 14.18 4.21
C MET A 58 7.56 13.46 3.45
N GLU A 59 7.80 12.97 2.24
CA GLU A 59 6.78 12.25 1.46
C GLU A 59 6.38 10.92 2.10
N LEU A 60 7.32 10.18 2.72
CA LEU A 60 6.97 8.96 3.44
C LEU A 60 6.15 9.27 4.70
N ILE A 61 6.49 10.36 5.39
CA ILE A 61 5.73 10.81 6.57
C ILE A 61 4.30 11.19 6.18
N LYS A 62 4.12 11.89 5.05
CA LYS A 62 2.79 12.24 4.53
C LYS A 62 1.96 10.99 4.22
N GLN A 63 2.56 9.97 3.62
CA GLN A 63 1.88 8.70 3.36
C GLN A 63 1.46 8.00 4.66
N GLU A 64 2.35 7.93 5.65
CA GLU A 64 2.07 7.28 6.94
C GLU A 64 0.88 7.92 7.68
N VAL A 65 0.74 9.24 7.60
CA VAL A 65 -0.36 9.97 8.26
C VAL A 65 -1.58 10.18 7.36
N SER A 66 -1.54 9.74 6.10
CA SER A 66 -2.62 9.95 5.14
C SER A 66 -3.86 9.11 5.47
N ARG A 67 -5.03 9.74 5.34
CA ARG A 67 -6.35 9.09 5.43
C ARG A 67 -6.98 8.87 4.05
N GLU A 68 -6.29 9.24 2.99
CA GLU A 68 -6.78 9.08 1.62
C GLU A 68 -6.75 7.60 1.21
N ARG A 69 -7.79 7.13 0.51
CA ARG A 69 -7.90 5.73 0.05
C ARG A 69 -6.94 5.42 -1.10
N TRP A 70 -6.69 6.40 -1.97
CA TRP A 70 -5.83 6.28 -3.14
C TRP A 70 -4.74 7.34 -3.09
N ILE A 71 -3.49 6.92 -3.23
CA ILE A 71 -2.32 7.80 -3.25
C ILE A 71 -1.66 7.63 -4.62
N GLU A 72 -1.50 8.70 -5.38
CA GLU A 72 -0.83 8.66 -6.70
C GLU A 72 0.62 8.16 -6.55
N ILE A 73 1.08 7.36 -7.53
CA ILE A 73 2.45 6.82 -7.59
C ILE A 73 3.46 7.90 -7.93
#